data_AF-A0A9D1CBM3-F1
#
_entry.id   AF-A0A9D1CBM3-F1
#
_cell.length_a   1.000
_cell.length_b   1.000
_cell.length_c   1.000
_cell.angle_alpha   90.00
_cell.angle_beta   90.00
_cell.angle_gamma   90.00
#
_symmetry.space_group_name_H-M   'P 1'
#
loop_
_entity.id
_entity.type
_entity.pdbx_description
1 polymer ?
#
loop_
_entity_poly.entity_id
_entity_poly.type
_entity_poly.pdbx_seq_one_letter_code
_entity_poly.pdbx_strand_id
1 'polypeptide(L)'
;MTIHFDFETRSTVDLKTCGMHRYAESIETEILCLGYSIDDSPVELWTPDQPFPSDLLQAAKNNALFYAHNVAFDFLIWNHVLCAKHPEIPKLQPDQLRDVAAMAVAYGLPRSLNGASKALGLTTLKDDSGTRLINQLSKPDKHGNFNNDPVKLQKLYAYCEQDVRTVRALADKLPELTEHEQAIWVNTQRMNQRGLPVAGNEIQQLQALVETEFATCNTECQKLTGYNLTQKAKIKQWLLTQGCVLPNMQAATVEAALPKHQGDVHRVLELLTIASGSATKKLSKMLQVASSDGTLKGQILYHGASTGRFSSAGINIQNLARPPLKNITVEDVLAGKHDGNQKLKAIASCIRSVIKAPK
;
A
#
# COMPACT_ATOMS: atom_id res chain seq x y z
N MET A 1 27.05 8.23 -15.66
CA MET A 1 26.68 9.09 -14.53
C MET A 1 25.57 8.39 -13.77
N THR A 2 25.84 8.15 -12.49
CA THR A 2 25.01 7.42 -11.56
C THR A 2 24.66 8.34 -10.40
N ILE A 3 23.39 8.41 -10.04
CA ILE A 3 22.90 9.21 -8.92
C ILE A 3 22.36 8.25 -7.87
N HIS A 4 22.92 8.25 -6.68
CA HIS A 4 22.29 7.63 -5.51
C HIS A 4 21.49 8.68 -4.78
N PHE A 5 20.24 8.42 -4.43
CA PHE A 5 19.39 9.42 -3.80
C PHE A 5 18.34 8.82 -2.86
N ASP A 6 17.85 9.65 -1.95
CA ASP A 6 16.80 9.31 -0.99
C ASP A 6 16.03 10.58 -0.60
N PHE A 7 14.70 10.50 -0.55
CA PHE A 7 13.85 11.60 -0.10
C PHE A 7 13.28 11.34 1.29
N GLU A 8 13.43 12.32 2.17
CA GLU A 8 12.61 12.42 3.37
C GLU A 8 11.45 13.39 3.13
N THR A 9 10.24 12.94 3.45
CA THR A 9 9.00 13.67 3.16
C THR A 9 8.05 13.64 4.34
N ARG A 10 7.04 14.52 4.30
CA ARG A 10 5.93 14.55 5.27
C ARG A 10 4.60 14.77 4.58
N SER A 11 3.54 14.23 5.17
CA SER A 11 2.18 14.45 4.70
C SER A 11 1.17 14.13 5.80
N THR A 12 0.03 14.78 5.73
CA THR A 12 -1.22 14.41 6.43
C THR A 12 -1.80 13.12 5.87
N VAL A 13 -1.47 12.74 4.63
CA VAL A 13 -1.86 11.47 4.03
C VAL A 13 -1.02 10.35 4.63
N ASP A 14 -1.67 9.38 5.27
CA ASP A 14 -0.95 8.23 5.83
C ASP A 14 -0.48 7.28 4.71
N LEU A 15 0.83 7.23 4.50
CA LEU A 15 1.48 6.40 3.47
C LEU A 15 1.13 4.91 3.57
N LYS A 16 1.02 4.38 4.79
CA LYS A 16 0.77 2.94 5.01
C LYS A 16 -0.65 2.54 4.59
N THR A 17 -1.61 3.43 4.78
CA THR A 17 -3.03 3.17 4.53
C THR A 17 -3.48 3.67 3.16
N CYS A 18 -2.94 4.77 2.66
CA CYS A 18 -3.30 5.32 1.34
C CYS A 18 -2.38 4.84 0.21
N GLY A 19 -1.16 4.40 0.53
CA GLY A 19 -0.15 4.00 -0.45
C GLY A 19 0.59 5.18 -1.07
N MET A 20 1.74 4.88 -1.70
CA MET A 20 2.70 5.88 -2.19
C MET A 20 2.18 6.79 -3.30
N HIS A 21 1.29 6.30 -4.17
CA HIS A 21 0.75 7.12 -5.25
C HIS A 21 -0.15 8.24 -4.71
N ARG A 22 -1.15 7.90 -3.88
CA ARG A 22 -2.00 8.91 -3.25
C ARG A 22 -1.21 9.83 -2.32
N TYR A 23 -0.19 9.31 -1.64
CA TYR A 23 0.73 10.12 -0.84
C TYR A 23 1.43 11.16 -1.72
N ALA A 24 2.09 10.76 -2.80
CA ALA A 24 2.84 11.66 -3.67
C ALA A 24 1.96 12.61 -4.50
N GLU A 25 0.74 12.20 -4.85
CA GLU A 25 -0.24 13.04 -5.59
C GLU A 25 -0.89 14.11 -4.69
N SER A 26 -0.77 14.02 -3.36
CA SER A 26 -1.37 14.99 -2.45
C SER A 26 -0.63 16.33 -2.47
N ILE A 27 -1.40 17.42 -2.54
CA ILE A 27 -0.87 18.79 -2.40
C ILE A 27 -0.31 19.07 -1.00
N GLU A 28 -0.68 18.24 -0.01
CA GLU A 28 -0.24 18.34 1.38
C GLU A 28 1.12 17.64 1.61
N THR A 29 1.65 16.96 0.60
CA THR A 29 2.94 16.27 0.70
C THR A 29 4.09 17.23 0.43
N GLU A 30 5.04 17.25 1.36
CA GLU A 30 6.18 18.14 1.34
C GLU A 30 7.49 17.35 1.43
N ILE A 31 8.50 17.80 0.68
CA ILE A 31 9.87 17.32 0.82
C ILE A 31 10.48 18.01 2.04
N LEU A 32 11.13 17.24 2.91
CA LEU A 32 11.93 17.76 4.01
C LEU A 32 13.39 17.91 3.58
N CYS A 33 13.94 16.90 2.91
CA CYS A 33 15.26 16.95 2.30
C CYS A 33 15.42 15.89 1.21
N LEU A 34 16.48 16.05 0.42
CA LEU A 34 16.98 15.09 -0.56
C LEU A 34 18.47 14.85 -0.27
N GLY A 35 18.82 13.64 0.15
CA GLY A 35 20.21 13.20 0.12
C GLY A 35 20.56 12.70 -1.27
N TYR A 36 21.72 13.05 -1.79
CA TYR A 36 22.18 12.54 -3.08
C TYR A 36 23.70 12.40 -3.18
N SER A 37 24.17 11.58 -4.10
CA SER A 37 25.58 11.46 -4.47
C SER A 37 25.67 11.23 -5.98
N ILE A 38 26.58 11.98 -6.62
CA ILE A 38 26.86 11.88 -8.06
C ILE A 38 28.13 11.07 -8.26
N ASP A 39 28.00 9.94 -8.93
CA ASP A 39 29.04 8.93 -9.12
C ASP A 39 29.69 8.57 -7.77
N ASP A 40 30.99 8.79 -7.61
CA ASP A 40 31.75 8.51 -6.39
C ASP A 40 31.88 9.72 -5.44
N SER A 41 31.24 10.85 -5.78
CA SER A 41 31.32 12.07 -4.98
C SER A 41 30.74 11.87 -3.58
N PRO A 42 31.18 12.65 -2.58
CA PRO A 42 30.54 12.64 -1.26
C PRO A 42 29.02 12.82 -1.34
N VAL A 43 28.32 12.31 -0.34
CA VAL A 43 26.88 12.56 -0.23
C VAL A 43 26.66 14.01 0.15
N GLU A 44 25.79 14.67 -0.60
CA GLU A 44 25.30 16.01 -0.38
C GLU A 44 23.83 15.99 0.02
N LEU A 45 23.38 17.09 0.62
CA LEU A 45 22.01 17.25 1.08
C LEU A 45 21.43 18.54 0.52
N TRP A 46 20.24 18.42 -0.07
CA TRP A 46 19.42 19.56 -0.47
C TRP A 46 18.17 19.66 0.42
N THR A 47 17.78 20.89 0.76
CA THR A 47 16.53 21.22 1.45
C THR A 47 15.75 22.25 0.63
N PRO A 48 14.41 22.28 0.69
CA PRO A 48 13.59 23.14 -0.18
C PRO A 48 13.81 24.65 -0.04
N ASP A 49 14.45 25.10 1.03
CA ASP A 49 14.83 26.51 1.22
C ASP A 49 16.09 26.92 0.43
N GLN A 50 16.78 25.95 -0.20
CA GLN A 50 17.97 26.17 -1.01
C GLN A 50 17.67 26.06 -2.50
N PRO A 51 18.43 26.74 -3.38
CA PRO A 51 18.36 26.50 -4.82
C PRO A 51 18.61 25.03 -5.15
N PHE A 52 17.88 24.47 -6.11
CA PHE A 52 18.07 23.09 -6.52
C PHE A 52 19.46 22.90 -7.15
N PRO A 53 20.21 21.81 -6.84
CA PRO A 53 21.58 21.63 -7.31
C PRO A 53 21.65 21.54 -8.84
N SER A 54 22.54 22.36 -9.44
CA SER A 54 22.62 22.53 -10.89
C SER A 54 23.20 21.31 -11.61
N ASP A 55 24.11 20.61 -10.95
CA ASP A 55 24.70 19.33 -11.34
C ASP A 55 23.65 18.20 -11.35
N LEU A 56 22.82 18.11 -10.31
CA LEU A 56 21.73 17.14 -10.24
C LEU A 56 20.66 17.42 -11.30
N LEU A 57 20.33 18.69 -11.53
CA LEU A 57 19.46 19.11 -12.62
C LEU A 57 20.03 18.69 -13.99
N GLN A 58 21.33 18.90 -14.22
CA GLN A 58 21.99 18.50 -15.45
C GLN A 58 22.01 16.97 -15.61
N ALA A 59 22.26 16.22 -14.53
CA ALA A 59 22.22 14.77 -14.52
C ALA A 59 20.84 14.24 -14.94
N ALA A 60 19.77 14.81 -14.38
CA ALA A 60 18.39 14.46 -14.73
C ALA A 60 18.06 14.73 -16.21
N LYS A 61 18.57 15.84 -16.78
CA LYS A 61 18.40 16.20 -18.21
C LYS A 61 19.19 15.29 -19.16
N ASN A 62 20.33 14.78 -18.71
CA ASN A 62 21.24 13.98 -19.52
C ASN A 62 21.03 12.47 -19.36
N ASN A 63 19.82 12.04 -18.97
CA ASN A 63 19.45 10.63 -18.81
C ASN A 63 20.38 9.83 -17.88
N ALA A 64 20.87 10.44 -16.79
CA ALA A 64 21.61 9.71 -15.76
C ALA A 64 20.76 8.57 -15.17
N LEU A 65 21.43 7.57 -14.60
CA LEU A 65 20.78 6.48 -13.87
C LEU A 65 20.61 6.85 -12.40
N PHE A 66 19.42 6.62 -11.87
CA PHE A 66 19.01 6.98 -10.51
C PHE A 66 18.78 5.71 -9.67
N TYR A 67 19.61 5.54 -8.66
CA TYR A 67 19.63 4.42 -7.73
C TYR A 67 19.03 4.84 -6.40
N ALA A 68 18.03 4.09 -5.94
CA ALA A 68 17.53 4.17 -4.57
C ALA A 68 17.07 2.80 -4.09
N HIS A 69 16.86 2.65 -2.78
CA HIS A 69 16.30 1.43 -2.22
C HIS A 69 14.78 1.55 -2.16
N ASN A 70 14.06 0.70 -2.92
CA ASN A 70 12.62 0.88 -3.15
C ASN A 70 12.31 2.20 -3.92
N VAL A 71 13.10 2.46 -4.96
CA VAL A 71 13.12 3.69 -5.79
C VAL A 71 11.76 4.16 -6.33
N ALA A 72 10.74 3.28 -6.39
CA ALA A 72 9.41 3.67 -6.82
C ALA A 72 8.80 4.78 -5.94
N PHE A 73 9.13 4.83 -4.65
CA PHE A 73 8.71 5.90 -3.76
C PHE A 73 9.37 7.23 -4.15
N ASP A 74 10.70 7.27 -4.17
CA ASP A 74 11.50 8.46 -4.47
C ASP A 74 11.21 9.01 -5.86
N PHE A 75 11.00 8.12 -6.83
CA PHE A 75 10.53 8.46 -8.18
C PHE A 75 9.20 9.23 -8.17
N LEU A 76 8.23 8.80 -7.36
CA LEU A 76 6.94 9.47 -7.27
C LEU A 76 7.07 10.83 -6.60
N ILE A 77 7.90 10.95 -5.54
CA ILE A 77 8.20 12.22 -4.90
C ILE A 77 8.86 13.18 -5.89
N TRP A 78 9.86 12.72 -6.63
CA TRP A 78 10.49 13.51 -7.70
C TRP A 78 9.46 14.03 -8.71
N ASN A 79 8.67 13.13 -9.28
CA ASN A 79 7.80 13.49 -10.41
C ASN A 79 6.54 14.25 -10.03
N HIS A 80 5.98 14.02 -8.83
CA HIS A 80 4.72 14.64 -8.40
C HIS A 80 4.90 15.81 -7.43
N VAL A 81 5.96 15.82 -6.62
CA VAL A 81 6.19 16.87 -5.61
C VAL A 81 7.27 17.84 -6.08
N LEU A 82 8.46 17.33 -6.41
CA LEU A 82 9.58 18.18 -6.81
C LEU A 82 9.31 18.88 -8.15
N CYS A 83 8.99 18.14 -9.22
CA CYS A 83 8.69 18.72 -10.53
C CYS A 83 7.45 19.65 -10.54
N ALA A 84 6.50 19.46 -9.62
CA ALA A 84 5.35 20.35 -9.51
C ALA A 84 5.72 21.72 -8.94
N LYS A 85 6.72 21.77 -8.04
CA LYS A 85 7.26 23.01 -7.45
C LYS A 85 8.36 23.64 -8.31
N HIS A 86 9.04 22.84 -9.12
CA HIS A 86 10.19 23.23 -9.95
C HIS A 86 10.00 22.71 -11.39
N PRO A 87 9.23 23.41 -12.24
CA PRO A 87 8.91 22.96 -13.60
C PRO A 87 10.11 22.81 -14.54
N GLU A 88 11.25 23.41 -14.21
CA GLU A 88 12.52 23.29 -14.92
C GLU A 88 13.20 21.92 -14.74
N ILE A 89 12.81 21.18 -13.70
CA ILE A 89 13.32 19.84 -13.40
C ILE A 89 12.54 18.82 -14.24
N PRO A 90 13.21 18.03 -15.10
CA PRO A 90 12.53 17.04 -15.92
C PRO A 90 12.01 15.88 -15.05
N LYS A 91 10.86 15.32 -15.46
CA LYS A 91 10.35 14.08 -14.87
C LYS A 91 11.27 12.92 -15.23
N LEU A 92 11.64 12.13 -14.23
CA LEU A 92 12.34 10.87 -14.45
C LEU A 92 11.44 9.90 -15.19
N GLN A 93 12.05 9.01 -15.98
CA GLN A 93 11.40 7.88 -16.63
C GLN A 93 11.77 6.57 -15.93
N PRO A 94 10.89 5.54 -15.93
CA PRO A 94 11.19 4.23 -15.34
C PRO A 94 12.51 3.60 -15.79
N ASP A 95 12.93 3.83 -17.04
CA ASP A 95 14.18 3.30 -17.61
C ASP A 95 15.45 3.89 -16.96
N GLN A 96 15.34 5.09 -16.38
CA GLN A 96 16.42 5.74 -15.65
C GLN A 96 16.62 5.15 -14.25
N LEU A 97 15.72 4.30 -13.77
CA LEU A 97 15.73 3.87 -12.37
C LEU A 97 16.46 2.54 -12.17
N ARG A 98 17.12 2.43 -11.02
CA ARG A 98 17.73 1.21 -10.51
C ARG A 98 17.31 1.02 -9.06
N ASP A 99 16.63 -0.09 -8.80
CA ASP A 99 16.08 -0.39 -7.48
C ASP A 99 17.00 -1.37 -6.76
N VAL A 100 17.74 -0.86 -5.78
CA VAL A 100 18.67 -1.68 -4.99
C VAL A 100 17.92 -2.76 -4.20
N ALA A 101 16.64 -2.53 -3.86
CA ALA A 101 15.81 -3.56 -3.25
C ALA A 101 15.49 -4.68 -4.25
N ALA A 102 15.19 -4.33 -5.51
CA ALA A 102 14.93 -5.31 -6.57
C ALA A 102 16.18 -6.13 -6.89
N MET A 103 17.35 -5.49 -6.98
CA MET A 103 18.64 -6.16 -7.11
C MET A 103 18.84 -7.18 -5.99
N ALA A 104 18.67 -6.77 -4.73
CA ALA A 104 18.86 -7.65 -3.58
C ALA A 104 18.01 -8.93 -3.64
N VAL A 105 16.69 -8.80 -3.88
CA VAL A 105 15.80 -9.97 -3.88
C VAL A 105 15.99 -10.88 -5.10
N ALA A 106 16.44 -10.34 -6.24
CA ALA A 106 16.75 -11.15 -7.41
C ALA A 106 17.90 -12.13 -7.13
N TYR A 107 18.77 -11.80 -6.19
CA TYR A 107 19.85 -12.65 -5.68
C TYR A 107 19.52 -13.35 -4.35
N GLY A 108 18.23 -13.42 -3.97
CA GLY A 108 17.77 -14.15 -2.79
C GLY A 108 18.09 -13.49 -1.45
N LEU A 109 18.50 -12.21 -1.45
CA LEU A 109 18.77 -11.46 -0.23
C LEU A 109 17.49 -10.84 0.36
N PRO A 110 17.49 -10.46 1.66
CA PRO A 110 16.36 -9.75 2.24
C PRO A 110 16.02 -8.46 1.48
N ARG A 111 14.72 -8.16 1.32
CA ARG A 111 14.26 -6.94 0.63
C ARG A 111 14.61 -5.65 1.37
N SER A 112 14.65 -5.66 2.71
CA SER A 112 14.90 -4.45 3.50
C SER A 112 16.37 -4.02 3.43
N LEU A 113 16.64 -2.71 3.47
CA LEU A 113 18.00 -2.16 3.38
C LEU A 113 18.89 -2.77 4.47
N ASN A 114 18.46 -2.63 5.73
CA ASN A 114 19.16 -3.21 6.89
C ASN A 114 19.36 -4.73 6.77
N GLY A 115 18.37 -5.46 6.25
CA GLY A 115 18.46 -6.91 6.08
C GLY A 115 19.49 -7.31 5.03
N ALA A 116 19.47 -6.67 3.85
CA ALA A 116 20.43 -6.89 2.78
C ALA A 116 21.86 -6.48 3.19
N SER A 117 22.01 -5.29 3.80
CA SER A 117 23.30 -4.78 4.27
C SER A 117 23.94 -5.71 5.30
N LYS A 118 23.16 -6.22 6.27
CA LYS A 118 23.66 -7.20 7.25
C LYS A 118 24.03 -8.53 6.61
N ALA A 119 23.21 -9.02 5.67
CA ALA A 119 23.48 -10.28 4.97
C ALA A 119 24.78 -10.24 4.15
N LEU A 120 25.14 -9.07 3.61
CA LEU A 120 26.40 -8.86 2.88
C LEU A 120 27.57 -8.37 3.76
N GLY A 121 27.37 -8.26 5.08
CA GLY A 121 28.41 -7.83 6.01
C GLY A 121 28.89 -6.39 5.80
N LEU A 122 28.00 -5.48 5.35
CA LEU A 122 28.36 -4.07 5.21
C LEU A 122 28.65 -3.44 6.57
N THR A 123 29.70 -2.62 6.63
CA THR A 123 30.04 -1.81 7.82
C THR A 123 29.17 -0.55 7.90
N THR A 124 28.74 -0.04 6.75
CA THR A 124 27.78 1.05 6.63
C THR A 124 26.37 0.48 6.77
N LEU A 125 25.79 0.62 7.96
CA LEU A 125 24.46 0.13 8.28
C LEU A 125 23.46 1.29 8.40
N LYS A 126 22.19 0.96 8.17
CA LYS A 126 21.05 1.83 8.50
C LYS A 126 20.97 2.03 10.01
N ASP A 127 20.69 3.25 10.45
CA ASP A 127 20.43 3.53 11.88
C ASP A 127 19.02 3.06 12.27
N ASP A 128 18.95 2.07 13.17
CA ASP A 128 17.69 1.51 13.67
C ASP A 128 16.83 2.53 14.45
N SER A 129 17.43 3.63 14.94
CA SER A 129 16.73 4.72 15.63
C SER A 129 15.99 5.69 14.69
N GLY A 130 16.30 5.66 13.37
CA GLY A 130 15.72 6.54 12.36
C GLY A 130 14.21 6.36 12.18
N THR A 131 13.68 5.14 12.30
CA THR A 131 12.25 4.87 12.10
C THR A 131 11.37 5.67 13.06
N ARG A 132 11.79 5.83 14.32
CA ARG A 132 11.03 6.62 15.30
C ARG A 132 11.09 8.11 14.97
N LEU A 133 12.25 8.59 14.51
CA LEU A 133 12.42 9.99 14.15
C LEU A 133 11.58 10.37 12.92
N ILE A 134 11.65 9.58 11.85
CA ILE A 134 10.85 9.76 10.63
C ILE A 134 9.36 9.82 11.01
N ASN A 135 8.85 8.89 11.81
CA ASN A 135 7.44 8.93 12.23
C ASN A 135 7.07 10.20 13.03
N GLN A 136 8.00 10.81 13.76
CA GLN A 136 7.73 12.04 14.53
C GLN A 136 7.70 13.31 13.67
N LEU A 137 8.47 13.34 12.58
CA LEU A 137 8.61 14.52 11.71
C LEU A 137 7.69 14.43 10.48
N SER A 138 7.50 13.22 9.94
CA SER A 138 6.79 12.98 8.68
C SER A 138 5.28 12.86 8.83
N LYS A 139 4.78 12.68 10.06
CA LYS A 139 3.34 12.54 10.35
C LYS A 139 2.88 13.66 11.26
N PRO A 140 1.70 14.25 10.99
CA PRO A 140 1.15 15.26 11.88
C PRO A 140 0.65 14.62 13.18
N ASP A 141 0.50 15.44 14.21
CA ASP A 141 -0.24 15.07 15.41
C ASP A 141 -1.76 14.97 15.14
N LYS A 142 -2.53 14.64 16.18
CA LYS A 142 -4.01 14.53 16.10
C LYS A 142 -4.72 15.84 15.72
N HIS A 143 -4.01 16.98 15.76
CA HIS A 143 -4.52 18.30 15.40
C HIS A 143 -4.06 18.74 14.00
N GLY A 144 -3.29 17.91 13.28
CA GLY A 144 -2.77 18.23 11.95
C GLY A 144 -1.43 18.98 11.97
N ASN A 145 -0.79 19.17 13.13
CA ASN A 145 0.46 19.92 13.22
C ASN A 145 1.68 19.01 13.05
N PHE A 146 2.65 19.45 12.24
CA PHE A 146 3.94 18.77 12.11
C PHE A 146 4.93 19.19 13.19
N ASN A 147 5.81 18.26 13.56
CA ASN A 147 6.94 18.57 14.43
C ASN A 147 8.04 19.26 13.60
N ASN A 148 8.31 20.52 13.92
CA ASN A 148 9.36 21.33 13.27
C ASN A 148 10.58 21.56 14.18
N ASP A 149 10.82 20.66 15.15
CA ASP A 149 12.00 20.74 16.03
C ASP A 149 13.29 20.71 15.19
N PRO A 150 14.09 21.79 15.19
CA PRO A 150 15.27 21.90 14.33
C PRO A 150 16.35 20.88 14.69
N VAL A 151 16.44 20.45 15.95
CA VAL A 151 17.41 19.43 16.38
C VAL A 151 17.01 18.06 15.82
N LYS A 152 15.70 17.78 15.75
CA LYS A 152 15.20 16.56 15.12
C LYS A 152 15.36 16.59 13.61
N LEU A 153 15.10 17.73 12.97
CA LEU A 153 15.33 17.89 11.53
C LEU A 153 16.80 17.67 11.15
N GLN A 154 17.74 18.24 11.91
CA GLN A 154 19.18 18.00 11.73
C GLN A 154 19.54 16.50 11.81
N LYS A 155 18.93 15.76 12.74
CA LYS A 155 19.12 14.30 12.83
C LYS A 155 18.51 13.55 11.65
N LEU A 156 17.36 13.99 11.15
CA LEU A 156 16.73 13.42 9.96
C LEU A 156 17.62 13.58 8.73
N TYR A 157 18.23 14.75 8.57
CA TYR A 157 19.16 15.04 7.48
C TYR A 157 20.38 14.11 7.52
N ALA A 158 21.00 13.95 8.70
CA ALA A 158 22.09 13.00 8.88
C ALA A 158 21.67 11.54 8.57
N TYR A 159 20.42 11.16 8.87
CA TYR A 159 19.89 9.85 8.49
C TYR A 159 19.72 9.68 7.00
N CYS A 160 19.14 10.67 6.32
CA CYS A 160 18.97 10.63 4.87
C CYS A 160 20.34 10.46 4.18
N GLU A 161 21.35 11.23 4.59
CA GLU A 161 22.70 11.05 4.05
C GLU A 161 23.27 9.65 4.32
N GLN A 162 23.08 9.12 5.54
CA GLN A 162 23.56 7.79 5.92
C GLN A 162 22.85 6.68 5.14
N ASP A 163 21.56 6.82 4.87
CA ASP A 163 20.80 5.89 4.04
C ASP A 163 21.33 5.93 2.60
N VAL A 164 21.60 7.11 2.01
CA VAL A 164 22.25 7.20 0.68
C VAL A 164 23.62 6.50 0.66
N ARG A 165 24.46 6.71 1.68
CA ARG A 165 25.76 5.99 1.80
C ARG A 165 25.56 4.48 1.85
N THR A 166 24.54 4.03 2.58
CA THR A 166 24.21 2.60 2.73
C THR A 166 23.67 2.01 1.42
N VAL A 167 22.82 2.73 0.71
CA VAL A 167 22.28 2.34 -0.61
C VAL A 167 23.42 2.20 -1.61
N ARG A 168 24.34 3.16 -1.70
CA ARG A 168 25.51 3.09 -2.57
C ARG A 168 26.39 1.89 -2.23
N ALA A 169 26.77 1.73 -0.96
CA ALA A 169 27.59 0.61 -0.52
C ALA A 169 26.94 -0.76 -0.80
N LEU A 170 25.60 -0.83 -0.74
CA LEU A 170 24.85 -2.03 -1.09
C LEU A 170 24.82 -2.24 -2.62
N ALA A 171 24.57 -1.20 -3.41
CA ALA A 171 24.59 -1.26 -4.86
C ALA A 171 25.95 -1.74 -5.38
N ASP A 172 27.06 -1.23 -4.83
CA ASP A 172 28.43 -1.63 -5.21
C ASP A 172 28.74 -3.11 -4.96
N LYS A 173 28.04 -3.74 -4.00
CA LYS A 173 28.21 -5.16 -3.67
C LYS A 173 27.26 -6.07 -4.43
N LEU A 174 26.19 -5.54 -4.99
CA LEU A 174 25.20 -6.31 -5.71
C LEU A 174 25.55 -6.32 -7.20
N PRO A 175 25.43 -7.47 -7.88
CA PRO A 175 25.42 -7.44 -9.33
C PRO A 175 24.20 -6.66 -9.82
N GLU A 176 24.33 -6.00 -10.97
CA GLU A 176 23.19 -5.41 -11.67
C GLU A 176 22.14 -6.49 -12.00
N LEU A 177 20.89 -6.05 -12.16
CA LEU A 177 19.89 -6.91 -12.79
C LEU A 177 20.34 -7.17 -14.24
N THR A 178 20.14 -8.41 -14.71
CA THR A 178 20.29 -8.70 -16.14
C THR A 178 19.36 -7.81 -16.95
N GLU A 179 19.69 -7.53 -18.21
CA GLU A 179 18.83 -6.71 -19.08
C GLU A 179 17.37 -7.21 -19.11
N HIS A 180 17.19 -8.53 -19.07
CA HIS A 180 15.87 -9.16 -19.02
C HIS A 180 15.13 -8.85 -17.72
N GLU A 181 15.76 -9.05 -16.56
CA GLU A 181 15.14 -8.77 -15.25
C GLU A 181 14.90 -7.27 -15.05
N GLN A 182 15.82 -6.42 -15.50
CA GLN A 182 15.64 -4.97 -15.50
C GLN A 182 14.43 -4.57 -16.37
N ALA A 183 14.27 -5.16 -17.56
CA ALA A 183 13.11 -4.90 -18.40
C ALA A 183 11.78 -5.35 -17.74
N ILE A 184 11.78 -6.48 -17.05
CA ILE A 184 10.62 -6.94 -16.26
C ILE A 184 10.30 -5.94 -15.14
N TRP A 185 11.31 -5.50 -14.38
CA TRP A 185 11.13 -4.54 -13.30
C TRP A 185 10.62 -3.19 -13.83
N VAL A 186 11.20 -2.66 -14.92
CA VAL A 186 10.76 -1.41 -15.57
C VAL A 186 9.32 -1.52 -16.04
N ASN A 187 8.94 -2.62 -16.70
CA ASN A 187 7.56 -2.84 -17.14
C ASN A 187 6.59 -2.98 -15.95
N THR A 188 7.04 -3.54 -14.83
CA THR A 188 6.28 -3.57 -13.58
C THR A 188 6.00 -2.15 -13.09
N GLN A 189 6.99 -1.25 -13.13
CA GLN A 189 6.79 0.16 -12.75
C GLN A 189 5.82 0.88 -13.70
N ARG A 190 5.95 0.66 -15.02
CA ARG A 190 5.00 1.22 -16.01
C ARG A 190 3.57 0.72 -15.79
N MET A 191 3.38 -0.56 -15.48
CA MET A 191 2.08 -1.13 -15.13
C MET A 191 1.53 -0.51 -13.84
N ASN A 192 2.38 -0.38 -12.81
CA ASN A 192 2.01 0.25 -11.55
C ASN A 192 1.61 1.71 -11.71
N GLN A 193 2.29 2.48 -12.56
CA GLN A 193 1.93 3.87 -12.88
C GLN A 193 0.63 3.99 -13.67
N ARG A 194 0.40 3.08 -14.62
CA ARG A 194 -0.85 3.04 -15.40
C ARG A 194 -2.06 2.74 -14.52
N GLY A 195 -1.89 1.83 -13.57
CA GLY A 195 -2.90 1.45 -12.60
C GLY A 195 -4.08 0.69 -13.19
N LEU A 196 -4.99 0.29 -12.30
CA LEU A 196 -6.24 -0.39 -12.65
C LEU A 196 -7.44 0.56 -12.42
N PRO A 197 -8.20 0.91 -13.46
CA PRO A 197 -9.34 1.81 -13.33
C PRO A 197 -10.45 1.18 -12.49
N VAL A 198 -11.04 1.99 -11.59
CA VAL A 198 -12.12 1.56 -10.71
C VAL A 198 -13.32 2.51 -10.76
N ALA A 199 -14.50 1.92 -10.59
CA ALA A 199 -15.77 2.61 -10.58
C ALA A 199 -16.04 3.30 -9.23
N GLY A 200 -15.36 4.42 -8.96
CA GLY A 200 -15.43 5.12 -7.66
C GLY A 200 -16.86 5.31 -7.13
N ASN A 201 -17.78 5.82 -7.96
CA ASN A 201 -19.18 6.06 -7.57
C ASN A 201 -19.92 4.76 -7.21
N GLU A 202 -19.76 3.71 -8.01
CA GLU A 202 -20.39 2.41 -7.74
C GLU A 202 -19.81 1.77 -6.47
N ILE A 203 -18.50 1.90 -6.24
CA ILE A 203 -17.86 1.41 -5.02
C ILE A 203 -18.43 2.12 -3.79
N GLN A 204 -18.62 3.44 -3.85
CA GLN A 204 -19.25 4.22 -2.77
C GLN A 204 -20.69 3.77 -2.50
N GLN A 205 -21.50 3.59 -3.55
CA GLN A 205 -22.88 3.11 -3.42
C GLN A 205 -22.94 1.69 -2.84
N LEU A 206 -22.10 0.78 -3.32
CA LEU A 206 -21.99 -0.57 -2.78
C LEU A 206 -21.52 -0.55 -1.32
N GLN A 207 -20.59 0.34 -0.96
CA GLN A 207 -20.16 0.50 0.43
C GLN A 207 -21.29 0.99 1.34
N ALA A 208 -22.10 1.94 0.90
CA ALA A 208 -23.27 2.39 1.67
C ALA A 208 -24.28 1.26 1.90
N LEU A 209 -24.50 0.40 0.89
CA LEU A 209 -25.33 -0.80 1.05
C LEU A 209 -24.75 -1.80 2.05
N VAL A 210 -23.42 -1.99 2.03
CA VAL A 210 -22.71 -2.82 3.01
C VAL A 210 -22.89 -2.29 4.41
N GLU A 211 -22.69 -1.00 4.63
CA GLU A 211 -22.78 -0.38 5.95
C GLU A 211 -24.19 -0.50 6.52
N THR A 212 -25.20 -0.24 5.69
CA THR A 212 -26.62 -0.43 6.04
C THR A 212 -26.91 -1.89 6.43
N GLU A 213 -26.47 -2.84 5.61
CA GLU A 213 -26.74 -4.26 5.86
C GLU A 213 -25.99 -4.79 7.08
N PHE A 214 -24.74 -4.36 7.28
CA PHE A 214 -23.96 -4.71 8.44
C PHE A 214 -24.59 -4.16 9.73
N ALA A 215 -25.12 -2.94 9.69
CA ALA A 215 -25.84 -2.36 10.83
C ALA A 215 -27.09 -3.18 11.18
N THR A 216 -27.90 -3.55 10.19
CA THR A 216 -29.06 -4.44 10.38
C THR A 216 -28.66 -5.77 11.00
N CYS A 217 -27.67 -6.45 10.41
CA CYS A 217 -27.15 -7.73 10.92
C CYS A 217 -26.61 -7.59 12.35
N ASN A 218 -25.96 -6.47 12.66
CA ASN A 218 -25.39 -6.22 13.98
C ASN A 218 -26.49 -6.00 15.03
N THR A 219 -27.53 -5.24 14.70
CA THR A 219 -28.71 -5.06 15.57
C THR A 219 -29.40 -6.39 15.84
N GLU A 220 -29.56 -7.24 14.84
CA GLU A 220 -30.15 -8.56 15.02
C GLU A 220 -29.28 -9.46 15.90
N CYS A 221 -27.96 -9.51 15.65
CA CYS A 221 -27.01 -10.25 16.48
C CYS A 221 -27.06 -9.78 17.94
N GLN A 222 -27.16 -8.47 18.17
CA GLN A 222 -27.25 -7.89 19.50
C GLN A 222 -28.55 -8.29 20.21
N LYS A 223 -29.68 -8.38 19.48
CA LYS A 223 -30.95 -8.87 20.05
C LYS A 223 -30.87 -10.33 20.46
N LEU A 224 -30.21 -11.17 19.65
CA LEU A 224 -30.10 -12.62 19.91
C LEU A 224 -29.06 -12.95 21.00
N THR A 225 -27.94 -12.23 21.04
CA THR A 225 -26.77 -12.61 21.85
C THR A 225 -26.40 -11.61 22.94
N GLY A 226 -26.92 -10.38 22.88
CA GLY A 226 -26.45 -9.25 23.69
C GLY A 226 -25.14 -8.62 23.22
N TYR A 227 -24.54 -9.10 22.12
CA TYR A 227 -23.23 -8.67 21.63
C TYR A 227 -23.24 -8.21 20.17
N ASN A 228 -22.32 -7.31 19.84
CA ASN A 228 -22.08 -6.87 18.46
C ASN A 228 -21.33 -7.94 17.66
N LEU A 229 -21.57 -8.03 16.36
CA LEU A 229 -20.90 -8.95 15.42
C LEU A 229 -19.37 -8.84 15.42
N THR A 230 -18.85 -7.66 15.76
CA THR A 230 -17.42 -7.40 15.89
C THR A 230 -16.80 -8.07 17.13
N GLN A 231 -17.60 -8.41 18.15
CA GLN A 231 -17.17 -9.03 19.40
C GLN A 231 -17.10 -10.56 19.29
N LYS A 232 -16.36 -11.06 18.28
CA LYS A 232 -16.30 -12.49 17.93
C LYS A 232 -15.96 -13.42 19.10
N ALA A 233 -15.10 -12.98 20.02
CA ALA A 233 -14.75 -13.77 21.21
C ALA A 233 -15.95 -13.97 22.16
N LYS A 234 -16.75 -12.92 22.37
CA LYS A 234 -17.97 -13.00 23.20
C LYS A 234 -19.04 -13.83 22.53
N ILE A 235 -19.22 -13.67 21.21
CA ILE A 235 -20.16 -14.50 20.44
C ILE A 235 -19.73 -15.97 20.46
N LYS A 236 -18.42 -16.27 20.33
CA LYS A 236 -17.90 -17.65 20.47
C LYS A 236 -18.28 -18.25 21.83
N GLN A 237 -18.15 -17.47 22.90
CA GLN A 237 -18.53 -17.92 24.24
C GLN A 237 -20.04 -18.13 24.37
N TRP A 238 -20.86 -17.23 23.80
CA TRP A 238 -22.32 -17.40 23.75
C TRP A 238 -22.72 -18.66 22.97
N LEU A 239 -22.10 -18.92 21.81
CA LEU A 239 -22.34 -20.14 21.03
C LEU A 239 -22.02 -21.39 21.87
N LEU A 240 -20.92 -21.35 22.63
CA LEU A 240 -20.55 -22.44 23.53
C LEU A 240 -21.62 -22.70 24.62
N THR A 241 -22.19 -21.66 25.22
CA THR A 241 -23.27 -21.84 26.23
C THR A 241 -24.56 -22.38 25.63
N GLN A 242 -24.77 -22.17 24.32
CA GLN A 242 -25.87 -22.75 23.55
C GLN A 242 -25.56 -24.15 22.96
N GLY A 243 -24.43 -24.76 23.35
CA GLY A 243 -24.04 -26.10 22.89
C GLY A 243 -23.32 -26.15 21.53
N CYS A 244 -23.03 -25.00 20.91
CA CYS A 244 -22.28 -24.91 19.66
C CYS A 244 -20.77 -24.72 19.93
N VAL A 245 -20.02 -25.82 19.85
CA VAL A 245 -18.56 -25.80 20.07
C VAL A 245 -17.83 -25.55 18.75
N LEU A 246 -17.17 -24.40 18.64
CA LEU A 246 -16.32 -24.06 17.50
C LEU A 246 -14.84 -24.01 17.88
N PRO A 247 -13.92 -24.64 17.11
CA PRO A 247 -12.49 -24.55 17.39
C PRO A 247 -11.98 -23.12 17.20
N ASN A 248 -12.50 -22.38 16.22
CA ASN A 248 -12.17 -20.99 15.94
C ASN A 248 -13.33 -20.26 15.25
N MET A 249 -13.20 -18.95 15.05
CA MET A 249 -14.20 -18.08 14.39
C MET A 249 -13.85 -17.77 12.93
N GLN A 250 -13.10 -18.65 12.26
CA GLN A 250 -12.80 -18.50 10.83
C GLN A 250 -14.05 -18.84 10.00
N ALA A 251 -14.18 -18.20 8.83
CA ALA A 251 -15.37 -18.33 7.98
C ALA A 251 -15.74 -19.79 7.68
N ALA A 252 -14.77 -20.61 7.25
CA ALA A 252 -15.00 -22.03 6.95
C ALA A 252 -15.52 -22.83 8.15
N THR A 253 -15.02 -22.56 9.35
CA THR A 253 -15.45 -23.21 10.59
C THR A 253 -16.89 -22.84 10.95
N VAL A 254 -17.24 -21.57 10.81
CA VAL A 254 -18.59 -21.05 11.08
C VAL A 254 -19.59 -21.63 10.06
N GLU A 255 -19.23 -21.61 8.77
CA GLU A 255 -20.06 -22.16 7.69
C GLU A 255 -20.32 -23.66 7.85
N ALA A 256 -19.31 -24.44 8.25
CA ALA A 256 -19.47 -25.88 8.48
C ALA A 256 -20.37 -26.23 9.69
N ALA A 257 -20.63 -25.27 10.58
CA ALA A 257 -21.47 -25.45 11.75
C ALA A 257 -22.95 -25.13 11.49
N LEU A 258 -23.26 -24.35 10.45
CA LEU A 258 -24.63 -23.98 10.05
C LEU A 258 -25.58 -25.19 10.00
N PRO A 259 -25.33 -26.25 9.20
CA PRO A 259 -26.30 -27.32 9.01
C PRO A 259 -26.53 -28.18 10.28
N LYS A 260 -25.74 -27.98 11.34
CA LYS A 260 -25.81 -28.76 12.58
C LYS A 260 -26.66 -28.12 13.67
N HIS A 261 -27.14 -26.89 13.46
CA HIS A 261 -27.85 -26.12 14.47
C HIS A 261 -29.16 -25.56 13.92
N GLN A 262 -30.06 -25.17 14.81
CA GLN A 262 -31.35 -24.54 14.47
C GLN A 262 -31.60 -23.33 15.39
N GLY A 263 -32.69 -22.60 15.14
CA GLY A 263 -33.11 -21.44 15.94
C GLY A 263 -32.05 -20.33 16.01
N ASP A 264 -31.92 -19.71 17.17
CA ASP A 264 -31.04 -18.55 17.38
C ASP A 264 -29.57 -18.87 17.09
N VAL A 265 -29.12 -20.08 17.41
CA VAL A 265 -27.74 -20.52 17.12
C VAL A 265 -27.49 -20.55 15.62
N HIS A 266 -28.41 -21.14 14.85
CA HIS A 266 -28.32 -21.14 13.39
C HIS A 266 -28.30 -19.71 12.85
N ARG A 267 -29.20 -18.86 13.34
CA ARG A 267 -29.29 -17.47 12.87
C ARG A 267 -28.03 -16.67 13.17
N VAL A 268 -27.43 -16.82 14.35
CA VAL A 268 -26.17 -16.15 14.69
C VAL A 268 -25.02 -16.64 13.81
N LEU A 269 -24.95 -17.94 13.50
CA LEU A 269 -23.96 -18.48 12.56
C LEU A 269 -24.15 -17.92 11.14
N GLU A 270 -25.40 -17.71 10.70
CA GLU A 270 -25.69 -17.06 9.41
C GLU A 270 -25.19 -15.61 9.40
N LEU A 271 -25.53 -14.84 10.44
CA LEU A 271 -25.11 -13.45 10.57
C LEU A 271 -23.58 -13.32 10.57
N LEU A 272 -22.88 -14.22 11.26
CA LEU A 272 -21.41 -14.28 11.26
C LEU A 272 -20.85 -14.61 9.87
N THR A 273 -21.50 -15.53 9.14
CA THR A 273 -21.11 -15.90 7.77
C THR A 273 -21.27 -14.71 6.83
N ILE A 274 -22.42 -14.04 6.88
CA ILE A 274 -22.76 -12.82 6.14
C ILE A 274 -21.69 -11.74 6.42
N ALA A 275 -21.41 -11.46 7.69
CA ALA A 275 -20.45 -10.44 8.12
C ALA A 275 -18.96 -10.77 7.83
N SER A 276 -18.63 -12.03 7.58
CA SER A 276 -17.24 -12.47 7.33
C SER A 276 -16.72 -12.11 5.93
N GLY A 277 -17.59 -11.64 5.03
CA GLY A 277 -17.27 -11.33 3.64
C GLY A 277 -16.14 -10.30 3.51
N SER A 278 -14.99 -10.74 2.98
CA SER A 278 -13.81 -9.89 2.71
C SER A 278 -14.06 -8.77 1.68
N ALA A 279 -15.22 -8.76 1.04
CA ALA A 279 -15.65 -7.79 0.05
C ALA A 279 -15.65 -6.35 0.57
N THR A 280 -16.15 -6.17 1.78
CA THR A 280 -16.39 -4.87 2.41
C THR A 280 -15.08 -4.11 2.61
N LYS A 281 -14.07 -4.79 3.16
CA LYS A 281 -12.73 -4.24 3.35
C LYS A 281 -12.00 -3.96 2.05
N LYS A 282 -12.29 -4.71 0.98
CA LYS A 282 -11.67 -4.49 -0.34
C LYS A 282 -12.24 -3.25 -1.01
N LEU A 283 -13.56 -3.07 -0.99
CA LEU A 283 -14.23 -1.88 -1.55
C LEU A 283 -13.76 -0.58 -0.87
N SER A 284 -13.77 -0.54 0.47
CA SER A 284 -13.29 0.64 1.19
C SER A 284 -11.80 0.90 0.95
N LYS A 285 -10.98 -0.17 0.90
CA LYS A 285 -9.56 -0.04 0.55
C LYS A 285 -9.36 0.48 -0.87
N MET A 286 -10.17 0.09 -1.85
CA MET A 286 -10.11 0.62 -3.23
C MET A 286 -10.27 2.13 -3.24
N LEU A 287 -11.28 2.67 -2.55
CA LEU A 287 -11.46 4.11 -2.41
C LEU A 287 -10.33 4.79 -1.65
N GLN A 288 -9.74 4.11 -0.67
CA GLN A 288 -8.64 4.66 0.14
C GLN A 288 -7.32 4.77 -0.64
N VAL A 289 -7.05 3.85 -1.57
CA VAL A 289 -5.77 3.84 -2.31
C VAL A 289 -5.87 4.31 -3.75
N ALA A 290 -7.08 4.52 -4.28
CA ALA A 290 -7.26 5.04 -5.63
C ALA A 290 -6.59 6.42 -5.78
N SER A 291 -5.80 6.56 -6.84
CA SER A 291 -5.27 7.83 -7.30
C SER A 291 -6.40 8.79 -7.70
N SER A 292 -6.06 10.06 -7.82
CA SER A 292 -6.97 11.14 -8.22
C SER A 292 -7.67 10.90 -9.56
N ASP A 293 -7.04 10.15 -10.46
CA ASP A 293 -7.58 9.72 -11.76
C ASP A 293 -8.51 8.49 -11.69
N GLY A 294 -8.83 8.00 -10.48
CA GLY A 294 -9.71 6.85 -10.29
C GLY A 294 -9.06 5.50 -10.60
N THR A 295 -7.72 5.42 -10.58
CA THR A 295 -6.99 4.16 -10.80
C THR A 295 -6.30 3.65 -9.53
N LEU A 296 -6.20 2.32 -9.37
CA LEU A 296 -5.40 1.67 -8.36
C LEU A 296 -3.96 1.50 -8.87
N LYS A 297 -3.05 2.38 -8.45
CA LYS A 297 -1.64 2.36 -8.85
C LYS A 297 -0.75 1.64 -7.83
N GLY A 298 0.40 1.13 -8.26
CA GLY A 298 1.37 0.52 -7.33
C GLY A 298 0.92 -0.79 -6.70
N GLN A 299 0.13 -1.60 -7.40
CA GLN A 299 -0.51 -2.80 -6.84
C GLN A 299 0.31 -4.09 -7.00
N ILE A 300 1.41 -4.05 -7.75
CA ILE A 300 2.27 -5.22 -8.03
C ILE A 300 3.67 -4.98 -7.47
N LEU A 301 4.20 -5.97 -6.75
CA LEU A 301 5.56 -5.97 -6.25
C LEU A 301 6.41 -7.01 -7.00
N TYR A 302 7.46 -6.54 -7.66
CA TYR A 302 8.50 -7.38 -8.27
C TYR A 302 9.18 -8.26 -7.21
N HIS A 303 9.36 -9.55 -7.50
CA HIS A 303 9.97 -10.54 -6.59
C HIS A 303 9.42 -10.41 -5.16
N GLY A 304 8.09 -10.34 -5.05
CA GLY A 304 7.42 -10.24 -3.76
C GLY A 304 7.42 -11.56 -2.97
N ALA A 305 7.58 -12.68 -3.67
CA ALA A 305 7.81 -14.00 -3.08
C ALA A 305 9.26 -14.45 -3.35
N SER A 306 9.83 -15.26 -2.45
CA SER A 306 11.21 -15.78 -2.58
C SER A 306 11.44 -16.67 -3.80
N THR A 307 10.37 -17.13 -4.46
CA THR A 307 10.44 -17.90 -5.72
C THR A 307 10.53 -17.02 -6.97
N GLY A 308 10.69 -15.71 -6.81
CA GLY A 308 10.72 -14.72 -7.91
C GLY A 308 9.32 -14.29 -8.40
N ARG A 309 8.25 -14.89 -7.89
CA ARG A 309 6.88 -14.49 -8.27
C ARG A 309 6.55 -13.07 -7.81
N PHE A 310 5.80 -12.36 -8.64
CA PHE A 310 5.11 -11.13 -8.24
C PHE A 310 4.17 -11.39 -7.06
N SER A 311 4.12 -10.44 -6.13
CA SER A 311 3.05 -10.34 -5.13
C SER A 311 2.23 -9.06 -5.34
N SER A 312 1.16 -8.89 -4.58
CA SER A 312 0.42 -7.63 -4.56
C SER A 312 0.86 -6.71 -3.42
N ALA A 313 0.87 -5.41 -3.71
CA ALA A 313 1.01 -4.33 -2.73
C ALA A 313 -0.32 -3.56 -2.62
N GLY A 314 -0.59 -2.94 -1.47
CA GLY A 314 -1.86 -2.23 -1.25
C GLY A 314 -3.06 -3.18 -1.17
N ILE A 315 -3.83 -3.29 -2.26
CA ILE A 315 -4.92 -4.27 -2.38
C ILE A 315 -4.36 -5.53 -3.02
N ASN A 316 -4.69 -6.67 -2.43
CA ASN A 316 -4.34 -7.94 -3.04
C ASN A 316 -5.20 -8.23 -4.28
N ILE A 317 -4.82 -7.62 -5.40
CA ILE A 317 -5.47 -7.75 -6.71
C ILE A 317 -5.28 -9.15 -7.31
N GLN A 318 -4.22 -9.87 -6.91
CA GLN A 318 -3.99 -11.26 -7.28
C GLN A 318 -4.93 -12.24 -6.55
N ASN A 319 -5.58 -11.79 -5.47
CA ASN A 319 -6.51 -12.57 -4.66
C ASN A 319 -7.86 -11.86 -4.49
N LEU A 320 -8.41 -11.31 -5.58
CA LEU A 320 -9.81 -10.86 -5.57
C LEU A 320 -10.75 -12.06 -5.49
N ALA A 321 -11.76 -11.97 -4.62
CA ALA A 321 -12.69 -13.08 -4.40
C ALA A 321 -13.40 -13.44 -5.71
N ARG A 322 -13.64 -14.73 -5.94
CA ARG A 322 -14.53 -15.17 -7.00
C ARG A 322 -15.98 -14.81 -6.62
N PRO A 323 -16.83 -14.41 -7.57
CA PRO A 323 -18.22 -14.10 -7.27
C PRO A 323 -18.93 -15.32 -6.64
N PRO A 324 -19.49 -15.21 -5.42
CA PRO A 324 -20.28 -16.29 -4.84
C PRO A 324 -21.63 -16.47 -5.56
N LEU A 325 -22.18 -15.42 -6.17
CA LEU A 325 -23.37 -15.48 -7.01
C LEU A 325 -22.98 -15.30 -8.49
N LYS A 326 -23.60 -16.09 -9.36
CA LYS A 326 -23.45 -15.98 -10.82
C LYS A 326 -24.50 -15.02 -11.39
N ASN A 327 -24.18 -14.38 -12.51
CA ASN A 327 -25.11 -13.56 -13.30
C ASN A 327 -25.74 -12.39 -12.54
N ILE A 328 -25.00 -11.77 -11.61
CA ILE A 328 -25.42 -10.56 -10.93
C ILE A 328 -24.47 -9.42 -11.30
N THR A 329 -25.05 -8.29 -11.71
CA THR A 329 -24.29 -7.09 -12.09
C THR A 329 -24.25 -6.07 -10.94
N VAL A 330 -23.41 -5.05 -11.07
CA VAL A 330 -23.40 -3.93 -10.11
C VAL A 330 -24.75 -3.23 -10.14
N GLU A 331 -25.29 -3.01 -11.33
CA GLU A 331 -26.59 -2.39 -11.58
C GLU A 331 -27.73 -3.17 -10.94
N ASP A 332 -27.71 -4.51 -11.02
CA ASP A 332 -28.70 -5.35 -10.35
C ASP A 332 -28.65 -5.19 -8.83
N VAL A 333 -27.44 -5.17 -8.24
CA VAL A 333 -27.28 -4.99 -6.80
C VAL A 333 -27.78 -3.63 -6.36
N LEU A 334 -27.41 -2.56 -7.09
CA LEU A 334 -27.83 -1.20 -6.79
C LEU A 334 -29.35 -1.00 -6.97
N ALA A 335 -29.97 -1.73 -7.90
CA ALA A 335 -31.42 -1.73 -8.11
C ALA A 335 -32.19 -2.64 -7.14
N GLY A 336 -31.52 -3.34 -6.22
CA GLY A 336 -32.14 -4.28 -5.29
C GLY A 336 -32.63 -5.57 -5.95
N LYS A 337 -32.15 -5.91 -7.15
CA LYS A 337 -32.50 -7.13 -7.89
C LYS A 337 -31.67 -8.33 -7.41
N HIS A 338 -31.71 -8.60 -6.12
CA HIS A 338 -31.06 -9.72 -5.48
C HIS A 338 -31.95 -10.29 -4.38
N ASP A 339 -31.74 -11.56 -4.03
CA ASP A 339 -32.37 -12.12 -2.83
C ASP A 339 -31.94 -11.28 -1.61
N GLY A 340 -32.92 -10.79 -0.85
CA GLY A 340 -32.68 -9.98 0.35
C GLY A 340 -31.79 -10.70 1.37
N ASN A 341 -31.94 -12.03 1.47
CA ASN A 341 -31.12 -12.86 2.37
C ASN A 341 -29.67 -13.04 1.90
N GLN A 342 -29.33 -12.57 0.69
CA GLN A 342 -28.02 -12.73 0.08
C GLN A 342 -27.36 -11.40 -0.26
N LYS A 343 -27.84 -10.27 0.26
CA LYS A 343 -27.37 -8.93 -0.10
C LYS A 343 -25.85 -8.74 0.02
N LEU A 344 -25.21 -9.20 1.10
CA LEU A 344 -23.74 -9.13 1.21
C LEU A 344 -23.01 -10.08 0.24
N LYS A 345 -23.59 -11.24 -0.11
CA LYS A 345 -23.05 -12.13 -1.14
C LYS A 345 -23.19 -11.52 -2.54
N ALA A 346 -24.30 -10.84 -2.80
CA ALA A 346 -24.54 -10.07 -4.00
C ALA A 346 -23.50 -8.97 -4.17
N ILE A 347 -23.29 -8.14 -3.14
CA ILE A 347 -22.25 -7.10 -3.15
C ILE A 347 -20.84 -7.72 -3.30
N ALA A 348 -20.55 -8.83 -2.62
CA ALA A 348 -19.28 -9.54 -2.77
C ALA A 348 -19.04 -10.07 -4.19
N SER A 349 -20.09 -10.33 -4.95
CA SER A 349 -20.02 -10.76 -6.34
C SER A 349 -19.58 -9.63 -7.28
N CYS A 350 -19.74 -8.37 -6.85
CA CYS A 350 -19.43 -7.18 -7.63
C CYS A 350 -17.97 -6.68 -7.48
N ILE A 351 -17.16 -7.21 -6.55
CA ILE A 351 -15.79 -6.70 -6.28
C ILE A 351 -14.92 -6.64 -7.54
N ARG A 352 -15.06 -7.62 -8.44
CA ARG A 352 -14.30 -7.63 -9.70
C ARG A 352 -14.93 -6.71 -10.74
N SER A 353 -16.26 -6.62 -10.76
CA SER A 353 -17.04 -5.83 -11.72
C SER A 353 -16.84 -4.32 -11.56
N VAL A 354 -16.44 -3.87 -10.38
CA VAL A 354 -16.09 -2.45 -10.16
C VAL A 354 -14.72 -2.07 -10.73
N ILE A 355 -13.90 -3.04 -11.16
CA ILE A 355 -12.68 -2.78 -11.95
C ILE A 355 -13.12 -2.76 -13.41
N LYS A 356 -13.25 -1.57 -14.00
CA LYS A 356 -13.79 -1.39 -15.34
C LYS A 356 -12.96 -0.40 -16.12
N ALA A 357 -12.83 -0.65 -17.42
CA ALA A 357 -12.17 0.27 -18.32
C ALA A 357 -12.83 1.67 -18.23
N PRO A 358 -12.06 2.77 -18.41
CA PRO A 358 -12.63 4.09 -18.57
C PRO A 358 -13.63 4.06 -19.74
N LYS A 359 -14.74 4.79 -19.61
CA LYS A 359 -15.73 4.93 -20.69
C LYS A 359 -15.20 5.78 -21.82
#